data_AF-A0A928VEW0-F1
#
_entry.id   AF-A0A928VEW0-F1
#
_cell.length_a   1.000
_cell.length_b   1.000
_cell.length_c   1.000
_cell.angle_alpha   90.00
_cell.angle_beta   90.00
_cell.angle_gamma   90.00
#
_symmetry.space_group_name_H-M   'P 1'
#
loop_
_entity.id
_entity.type
_entity.pdbx_description
1 polymer ?
#
loop_
_entity_poly.entity_id
_entity_poly.type
_entity_poly.pdbx_seq_one_letter_code
_entity_poly.pdbx_strand_id
1 'polypeptide(L)'
;TNAAISYQAIGDTEVRTLPGRGTVSLQGLRVPTTLTFDRQDSGLLNITPKQAAAGTIEVILDATTDLGVDSPTMRVESNGSVFLY
;
A
#
# COMPACT_ATOMS: atom_id res chain seq x y z
N THR A 1 -8.15 -11.94 -9.29
CA THR A 1 -6.95 -12.49 -9.96
C THR A 1 -5.77 -12.43 -9.01
N ASN A 2 -4.65 -13.09 -9.32
CA ASN A 2 -3.39 -12.95 -8.57
C ASN A 2 -2.41 -12.02 -9.31
N ALA A 3 -2.92 -10.89 -9.82
CA ALA A 3 -2.05 -9.95 -10.53
C ALA A 3 -1.00 -9.35 -9.59
N ALA A 4 0.18 -9.07 -10.14
CA ALA A 4 1.23 -8.40 -9.42
C ALA A 4 0.87 -6.92 -9.19
N ILE A 5 1.45 -6.35 -8.15
CA ILE A 5 1.25 -4.96 -7.74
C ILE A 5 2.58 -4.23 -7.90
N SER A 6 2.59 -3.16 -8.70
CA SER A 6 3.67 -2.17 -8.68
C SER A 6 3.46 -1.27 -7.47
N TYR A 7 4.49 -1.06 -6.66
CA TYR A 7 4.37 -0.24 -5.45
C TYR A 7 5.62 0.58 -5.18
N GLN A 8 5.44 1.69 -4.47
CA GLN A 8 6.53 2.58 -4.09
C GLN A 8 6.20 3.32 -2.78
N ALA A 9 7.17 3.41 -1.88
CA ALA A 9 7.20 4.48 -0.86
C ALA A 9 7.94 5.69 -1.46
N ILE A 10 7.21 6.76 -1.74
CA ILE A 10 7.71 7.93 -2.48
C ILE A 10 8.88 8.57 -1.74
N GLY A 11 10.00 8.75 -2.43
CA GLY A 11 11.23 9.35 -1.91
C GLY A 11 12.10 8.41 -1.08
N ASP A 12 11.58 7.27 -0.61
CA ASP A 12 12.30 6.27 0.18
C ASP A 12 12.71 5.04 -0.63
N THR A 13 11.99 4.75 -1.71
CA THR A 13 12.22 3.57 -2.55
C THR A 13 12.04 3.90 -4.03
N GLU A 14 12.72 3.14 -4.90
CA GLU A 14 12.34 2.99 -6.31
C GLU A 14 11.04 2.18 -6.43
N VAL A 15 10.41 2.21 -7.62
CA VAL A 15 9.26 1.35 -7.92
C VAL A 15 9.67 -0.12 -7.85
N ARG A 16 8.86 -0.93 -7.16
CA ARG A 16 9.08 -2.37 -6.96
C ARG A 16 7.83 -3.14 -7.36
N THR A 17 7.97 -4.46 -7.54
CA THR A 17 6.86 -5.35 -7.88
C THR A 17 6.65 -6.37 -6.78
N LEU A 18 5.42 -6.45 -6.27
CA LEU A 18 4.94 -7.47 -5.37
C LEU A 18 4.21 -8.54 -6.19
N PRO A 19 4.70 -9.79 -6.28
CA PRO A 19 3.96 -10.85 -6.95
C PRO A 19 2.62 -11.09 -6.26
N GLY A 20 1.61 -11.53 -7.01
CA GLY A 20 0.29 -11.84 -6.45
C GLY A 20 0.39 -12.89 -5.33
N ARG A 21 -0.34 -12.67 -4.24
CA ARG A 21 -0.25 -13.44 -2.98
C ARG A 21 1.12 -13.37 -2.29
N GLY A 22 1.97 -12.41 -2.69
CA GLY A 22 3.24 -12.15 -2.05
C GLY A 22 3.10 -11.30 -0.79
N THR A 23 4.18 -11.25 -0.02
CA THR A 23 4.32 -10.35 1.13
C THR A 23 5.71 -9.74 1.08
N VAL A 24 5.83 -8.47 1.49
CA VAL A 24 7.09 -7.76 1.57
C VAL A 24 7.11 -6.86 2.80
N SER A 25 8.29 -6.65 3.37
CA SER A 25 8.49 -5.69 4.44
C SER A 25 9.30 -4.51 3.95
N LEU A 26 8.82 -3.30 4.24
CA LEU A 26 9.55 -2.06 4.04
C LEU A 26 10.04 -1.55 5.39
N GLN A 27 11.30 -1.11 5.44
CA GLN A 27 11.96 -0.65 6.66
C GLN A 27 12.65 0.68 6.39
N GLY A 28 12.80 1.51 7.42
CA GLY A 28 13.49 2.79 7.31
C GLY A 28 12.71 3.87 6.54
N LEU A 29 11.38 3.74 6.42
CA LEU A 29 10.54 4.76 5.79
C LEU A 29 10.48 6.02 6.65
N ARG A 30 10.63 7.19 6.03
CA ARG A 30 10.59 8.49 6.72
C ARG A 30 9.14 8.95 6.85
N VAL A 31 8.73 9.39 8.04
CA VAL A 31 7.41 10.03 8.21
C VAL A 31 7.51 11.55 8.03
N PRO A 32 6.56 12.17 7.33
CA PRO A 32 5.38 11.52 6.77
C PRO A 32 5.68 10.89 5.38
N THR A 33 5.16 9.69 5.11
CA THR A 33 5.41 8.95 3.85
C THR A 33 4.15 8.76 3.03
N THR A 34 4.31 8.58 1.72
CA THR A 34 3.22 8.25 0.78
C THR A 34 3.57 6.95 0.09
N LEU A 35 2.67 5.97 0.15
CA LEU A 35 2.76 4.70 -0.54
C LEU A 35 1.77 4.69 -1.71
N THR A 36 2.23 4.31 -2.89
CA THR A 36 1.39 4.07 -4.06
C THR A 36 1.38 2.59 -4.40
N PHE A 37 0.23 2.11 -4.85
CA PHE A 37 0.00 0.73 -5.26
C PHE A 37 -0.79 0.73 -6.57
N ASP A 38 -0.32 -0.01 -7.55
CA ASP A 38 -0.95 -0.13 -8.86
C ASP A 38 -0.99 -1.59 -9.29
N ARG A 39 -2.18 -2.09 -9.62
CA ARG A 39 -2.34 -3.46 -10.09
C ARG A 39 -1.98 -3.53 -11.57
N GLN A 40 -1.07 -4.42 -11.92
CA GLN A 40 -0.58 -4.54 -13.30
C GLN A 40 -1.62 -5.04 -14.31
N ASP A 41 -2.76 -5.58 -13.83
CA ASP A 41 -3.91 -5.96 -14.66
C ASP A 41 -4.98 -4.86 -14.78
N SER A 42 -4.68 -3.65 -14.32
CA SER A 42 -5.62 -2.51 -14.26
C SER A 42 -6.89 -2.79 -13.45
N GLY A 43 -6.86 -3.78 -12.57
CA GLY A 43 -7.94 -4.04 -11.61
C GLY A 43 -7.93 -3.06 -10.45
N LEU A 44 -9.00 -3.09 -9.65
CA LEU A 44 -9.16 -2.25 -8.47
C LEU A 44 -8.58 -2.94 -7.21
N LEU A 45 -8.23 -2.13 -6.21
CA LEU A 45 -7.61 -2.56 -4.98
C LEU A 45 -8.28 -1.94 -3.74
N ASN A 46 -8.76 -2.80 -2.84
CA ASN A 46 -9.14 -2.40 -1.50
C ASN A 46 -7.90 -2.47 -0.60
N ILE A 47 -7.51 -1.33 -0.02
CA ILE A 47 -6.36 -1.22 0.89
C ILE A 47 -6.84 -1.12 2.33
N THR A 48 -6.44 -2.07 3.16
CA THR A 48 -6.78 -2.08 4.59
C THR A 48 -5.52 -1.94 5.45
N PRO A 49 -5.23 -0.75 6.00
CA PRO A 49 -4.16 -0.57 6.96
C PRO A 49 -4.60 -1.05 8.35
N LYS A 50 -3.71 -1.77 9.03
CA LYS A 50 -3.90 -2.28 10.39
C LYS A 50 -2.67 -1.98 11.23
N GLN A 51 -2.88 -1.41 12.41
CA GLN A 51 -1.81 -1.27 13.37
C GLN A 51 -1.41 -2.65 13.88
N ALA A 52 -0.20 -3.10 13.53
CA ALA A 52 0.33 -4.39 13.99
C ALA A 52 1.13 -4.24 15.28
N ALA A 53 1.95 -3.18 15.35
CA ALA A 53 2.73 -2.81 16.53
C ALA A 53 3.10 -1.31 16.47
N ALA A 54 3.70 -0.78 17.54
CA ALA A 54 4.22 0.58 17.53
C ALA A 54 5.27 0.73 16.39
N GLY A 55 5.06 1.72 15.51
CA GLY A 55 5.91 1.96 14.35
C GLY A 55 5.77 0.92 13.22
N THR A 56 4.81 0.00 13.29
CA THR A 56 4.56 -1.02 12.27
C THR A 56 3.09 -1.03 11.84
N ILE A 57 2.86 -0.80 10.56
CA ILE A 57 1.54 -0.92 9.91
C ILE A 57 1.58 -2.13 8.99
N GLU A 58 0.64 -3.05 9.19
CA GLU A 58 0.33 -4.10 8.22
C GLU A 58 -0.63 -3.52 7.19
N VAL A 59 -0.34 -3.70 5.90
CA VAL A 59 -1.18 -3.22 4.80
C VAL A 59 -1.67 -4.43 4.03
N ILE A 60 -2.97 -4.68 4.09
CA ILE A 60 -3.63 -5.76 3.36
C ILE A 60 -4.12 -5.20 2.02
N LEU A 61 -3.78 -5.88 0.93
CA LEU A 61 -4.09 -5.48 -0.44
C LEU A 61 -4.99 -6.54 -1.08
N ASP A 62 -6.29 -6.25 -1.17
CA ASP A 62 -7.29 -7.18 -1.72
C ASP A 62 -7.81 -6.71 -3.08
N ALA A 63 -7.93 -7.64 -4.03
CA ALA A 63 -8.60 -7.36 -5.29
C ALA A 63 -10.08 -7.04 -5.03
N THR A 64 -10.59 -6.00 -5.69
CA THR A 64 -12.00 -5.62 -5.59
C THR A 64 -12.58 -5.31 -6.97
N THR A 65 -13.90 -5.24 -7.05
CA THR A 65 -14.65 -4.71 -8.19
C THR A 65 -15.47 -3.48 -7.82
N ASP A 66 -15.39 -3.04 -6.56
CA ASP A 66 -16.10 -1.88 -6.04
C ASP A 66 -15.22 -0.63 -6.15
N LEU A 67 -15.64 0.32 -6.99
CA LEU A 67 -14.98 1.60 -7.19
C LEU A 67 -15.05 2.50 -5.94
N GLY A 68 -16.02 2.29 -5.04
CA GLY A 68 -16.20 3.09 -3.84
C GLY A 68 -15.14 2.85 -2.76
N VAL A 69 -14.37 1.75 -2.87
CA VAL A 69 -13.31 1.37 -1.93
C VAL A 69 -11.92 1.31 -2.60
N ASP A 70 -11.84 1.63 -3.89
CA ASP A 70 -10.58 1.69 -4.60
C ASP A 70 -9.81 2.94 -4.15
N SER A 71 -8.67 2.73 -3.52
CA SER A 71 -7.83 3.81 -2.98
C SER A 71 -6.37 3.41 -3.10
N PRO A 72 -5.76 3.56 -4.29
CA PRO A 72 -4.42 3.06 -4.59
C PRO A 72 -3.31 3.83 -3.87
N THR A 73 -3.62 4.93 -3.18
CA THR A 73 -2.63 5.74 -2.45
C THR A 73 -2.90 5.73 -0.95
N MET A 74 -1.87 5.40 -0.16
CA MET A 74 -1.90 5.50 1.29
C MET A 74 -0.89 6.52 1.79
N ARG A 75 -1.32 7.42 2.66
CA ARG A 75 -0.49 8.44 3.30
C ARG A 75 -0.39 8.17 4.79
N VAL A 76 0.83 8.17 5.33
CA VAL A 76 1.08 8.06 6.77
C VAL A 76 1.71 9.36 7.25
N GLU A 77 1.01 10.06 8.13
CA GLU A 77 1.47 11.33 8.71
C GLU A 77 2.37 11.11 9.93
N SER A 78 3.17 12.12 10.29
CA SER A 78 4.13 12.03 11.41
C SER A 78 3.50 11.78 12.78
N ASN A 79 2.22 12.09 12.93
CA ASN A 79 1.43 11.82 14.13
C ASN A 79 0.82 10.40 14.16
N GLY A 80 1.07 9.58 13.13
CA GLY A 80 0.52 8.23 12.99
C GLY A 80 -0.86 8.16 12.33
N SER A 81 -1.45 9.29 11.92
CA SER A 81 -2.68 9.28 11.13
C SER A 81 -2.44 8.64 9.76
N VAL A 82 -3.40 7.83 9.31
CA VAL A 82 -3.37 7.17 8.00
C VAL A 82 -4.54 7.66 7.17
N PHE A 83 -4.27 8.03 5.92
CA PHE A 83 -5.27 8.44 4.95
C PHE A 83 -5.17 7.57 3.70
N LEU A 84 -6.32 7.28 3.10
CA LEU A 84 -6.45 6.55 1.83
C LEU A 84 -7.09 7.49 0.81
N TYR A 85 -6.55 7.49 -0.41
CA TYR A 85 -7.00 8.30 -1.55
C TYR A 85 -7.02 7.47 -2.84
#